data_AF-A0A7S9D9P7-F1
#
_entry.id   AF-A0A7S9D9P7-F1
#
_cell.length_a   1.000
_cell.length_b   1.000
_cell.length_c   1.000
_cell.angle_alpha   90.00
_cell.angle_beta   90.00
_cell.angle_gamma   90.00
#
_symmetry.space_group_name_H-M   'P 1'
#
loop_
_entity.id
_entity.type
_entity.pdbx_description
1 polymer ?
#
loop_
_entity_poly.entity_id
_entity_poly.type
_entity_poly.pdbx_seq_one_letter_code
_entity_poly.pdbx_strand_id
1 'polypeptide(L)'
;MAAFLDVCRFTPSAGGTADWTYAAAVTGYQSPAAAGVVNGRLYKYRAESADLSQWEVGEGAYNTSTGVLARTTVLFNSSGTTAKISFSATPQVAVVALKEDLISVEESNSFTTTQQAQARNNIGVTAIGAANVGQIPGTTGTTQPSAGNVGETITINSTLSFGGSGVTGNVGSASLAPGVYDVTIMGTFGGPGGTTSSDWLLAFGTTSASVSSSQAIQLHERISNSSPLADMSIVMTSASVRITVASTTTYYLCAQAAYAGAGGYGVQGQAYIRRAS
;
A
#
# COMPACT_ATOMS: atom_id res chain seq x y z
N MET A 1 -3.71 -12.27 22.72
CA MET A 1 -4.68 -12.58 21.65
C MET A 1 -5.75 -13.42 22.28
N ALA A 2 -7.02 -13.10 22.04
CA ALA A 2 -8.14 -13.89 22.52
C ALA A 2 -7.94 -15.37 22.14
N ALA A 3 -8.24 -16.25 23.09
CA ALA A 3 -8.26 -17.68 22.86
C ALA A 3 -9.71 -18.13 22.81
N PHE A 4 -10.05 -18.90 21.80
CA PHE A 4 -11.39 -19.44 21.61
C PHE A 4 -11.36 -20.95 21.79
N LEU A 5 -12.48 -21.50 22.26
CA LEU A 5 -12.73 -22.92 22.38
C LEU A 5 -14.07 -23.22 21.75
N ASP A 6 -14.17 -24.35 21.06
CA ASP A 6 -15.41 -24.75 20.41
C ASP A 6 -16.40 -25.25 21.46
N VAL A 7 -17.56 -24.58 21.56
CA VAL A 7 -18.71 -24.98 22.40
C VAL A 7 -18.32 -25.42 23.83
N CYS A 8 -17.37 -24.72 24.46
CA CYS A 8 -16.93 -25.00 25.82
C CYS A 8 -17.84 -24.33 26.85
N ARG A 9 -18.61 -25.13 27.59
CA ARG A 9 -19.43 -24.65 28.71
C ARG A 9 -19.51 -25.71 29.81
N PHE A 10 -19.30 -25.29 31.05
CA PHE A 10 -19.22 -26.18 32.19
C PHE A 10 -19.87 -25.58 33.44
N THR A 11 -20.20 -26.46 34.38
CA THR A 11 -20.63 -26.09 35.73
C THR A 11 -19.40 -26.19 36.65
N PRO A 12 -19.04 -25.14 37.41
CA PRO A 12 -17.96 -25.20 38.37
C PRO A 12 -18.39 -25.93 39.66
N SER A 13 -17.45 -26.22 40.56
CA SER A 13 -17.76 -26.86 41.85
C SER A 13 -18.53 -25.95 42.82
N ALA A 14 -18.37 -24.63 42.73
CA ALA A 14 -19.00 -23.64 43.59
C ALA A 14 -19.25 -22.32 42.87
N GLY A 15 -20.23 -21.55 43.38
CA GLY A 15 -20.58 -20.21 42.88
C GLY A 15 -19.99 -19.03 43.65
N GLY A 16 -19.12 -19.23 44.63
CA GLY A 16 -18.55 -18.15 45.46
C GLY A 16 -17.57 -17.21 44.73
N THR A 17 -16.80 -16.44 45.49
CA THR A 17 -15.76 -15.54 44.94
C THR A 17 -14.46 -16.26 44.52
N ALA A 18 -14.39 -17.57 44.71
CA ALA A 18 -13.27 -18.39 44.24
C ALA A 18 -13.23 -18.48 42.71
N ASP A 19 -12.13 -19.03 42.20
CA ASP A 19 -11.96 -19.33 40.78
C ASP A 19 -12.80 -20.53 40.33
N TRP A 20 -13.08 -20.61 39.04
CA TRP A 20 -13.98 -21.62 38.50
C TRP A 20 -13.28 -22.97 38.36
N THR A 21 -13.44 -23.83 39.36
CA THR A 21 -12.96 -25.22 39.27
C THR A 21 -13.97 -26.05 38.49
N TYR A 22 -13.56 -26.62 37.37
CA TYR A 22 -14.40 -27.49 36.54
C TYR A 22 -14.96 -28.66 37.34
N ALA A 23 -16.28 -28.89 37.26
CA ALA A 23 -16.93 -30.08 37.83
C ALA A 23 -17.53 -30.97 36.75
N ALA A 24 -18.32 -30.41 35.84
CA ALA A 24 -18.95 -31.16 34.74
C ALA A 24 -19.20 -30.28 33.52
N ALA A 25 -19.20 -30.87 32.32
CA ALA A 25 -19.68 -30.18 31.13
C ALA A 25 -21.20 -29.98 31.21
N VAL A 26 -21.70 -28.86 30.70
CA VAL A 26 -23.14 -28.66 30.54
C VAL A 26 -23.63 -29.55 29.40
N THR A 27 -24.83 -30.13 29.53
CA THR A 27 -25.43 -31.00 28.50
C THR A 27 -25.41 -30.31 27.12
N GLY A 28 -24.85 -31.00 26.11
CA GLY A 28 -24.71 -30.49 24.75
C GLY A 28 -23.43 -29.66 24.50
N TYR A 29 -22.58 -29.46 25.50
CA TYR A 29 -21.33 -28.71 25.40
C TYR A 29 -20.11 -29.58 25.70
N GLN A 30 -18.93 -29.10 25.29
CA GLN A 30 -17.65 -29.75 25.58
C GLN A 30 -17.11 -29.34 26.95
N SER A 31 -16.39 -30.27 27.59
CA SER A 31 -15.52 -29.92 28.72
C SER A 31 -14.35 -29.06 28.24
N PRO A 32 -13.67 -28.30 29.12
CA PRO A 32 -12.49 -27.55 28.73
C PRO A 32 -11.41 -28.42 28.07
N ALA A 33 -11.16 -29.62 28.61
CA ALA A 33 -10.19 -30.56 28.05
C ALA A 33 -10.58 -31.05 26.65
N ALA A 34 -11.86 -31.43 26.45
CA ALA A 34 -12.34 -31.85 25.14
C ALA A 34 -12.30 -30.71 24.11
N ALA A 35 -12.58 -29.49 24.53
CA ALA A 35 -12.55 -28.30 23.70
C ALA A 35 -11.14 -27.79 23.37
N GLY A 36 -10.09 -28.47 23.83
CA GLY A 36 -8.70 -28.15 23.50
C GLY A 36 -8.10 -26.99 24.31
N VAL A 37 -8.53 -26.81 25.56
CA VAL A 37 -7.98 -25.75 26.42
C VAL A 37 -6.47 -25.89 26.61
N VAL A 38 -5.76 -24.76 26.57
CA VAL A 38 -4.30 -24.69 26.68
C VAL A 38 -3.92 -24.12 28.05
N ASN A 39 -2.97 -24.77 28.71
CA ASN A 39 -2.49 -24.38 30.03
C ASN A 39 -1.91 -22.96 30.04
N GLY A 40 -2.34 -22.14 31.01
CA GLY A 40 -1.89 -20.75 31.19
C GLY A 40 -2.43 -19.76 30.16
N ARG A 41 -3.21 -20.22 29.17
CA ARG A 41 -3.78 -19.34 28.16
C ARG A 41 -5.00 -18.59 28.72
N LEU A 42 -5.13 -17.32 28.36
CA LEU A 42 -6.24 -16.46 28.75
C LEU A 42 -7.44 -16.69 27.84
N TYR A 43 -8.60 -16.94 28.45
CA TYR A 43 -9.89 -17.11 27.80
C TYR A 43 -10.88 -16.08 28.34
N LYS A 44 -11.67 -15.48 27.45
CA LYS A 44 -12.83 -14.70 27.89
C LYS A 44 -13.96 -15.66 28.26
N TYR A 45 -14.62 -15.39 29.38
CA TYR A 45 -15.71 -16.21 29.88
C TYR A 45 -16.94 -15.38 30.18
N ARG A 46 -18.10 -16.05 30.14
CA ARG A 46 -19.36 -15.59 30.71
C ARG A 46 -19.86 -16.64 31.70
N ALA A 47 -19.95 -16.24 32.97
CA ALA A 47 -20.61 -17.00 34.01
C ALA A 47 -22.04 -16.46 34.21
N GLU A 48 -23.04 -17.32 34.28
CA GLU A 48 -24.43 -16.91 34.48
C GLU A 48 -25.23 -17.91 35.33
N SER A 49 -26.13 -17.40 36.17
CA SER A 49 -27.09 -18.20 36.91
C SER A 49 -28.19 -18.74 36.00
N ALA A 50 -28.85 -19.81 36.40
CA ALA A 50 -29.91 -20.45 35.61
C ALA A 50 -31.13 -19.54 35.36
N ASP A 51 -31.41 -18.62 36.27
CA ASP A 51 -32.48 -17.61 36.17
C ASP A 51 -32.02 -16.31 35.48
N LEU A 52 -30.75 -16.23 35.05
CA LEU A 52 -30.12 -15.08 34.40
C LEU A 52 -30.06 -13.80 35.26
N SER A 53 -30.39 -13.88 36.56
CA SER A 53 -30.36 -12.72 37.47
C SER A 53 -28.94 -12.33 37.87
N GLN A 54 -28.01 -13.28 37.86
CA GLN A 54 -26.60 -13.05 38.18
C GLN A 54 -25.74 -13.43 36.98
N TRP A 55 -24.81 -12.55 36.60
CA TRP A 55 -23.88 -12.82 35.52
C TRP A 55 -22.56 -12.10 35.74
N GLU A 56 -21.50 -12.67 35.19
CA GLU A 56 -20.16 -12.10 35.18
C GLU A 56 -19.49 -12.38 33.84
N VAL A 57 -18.87 -11.36 33.25
CA VAL A 57 -18.01 -11.48 32.09
C VAL A 57 -16.59 -11.11 32.51
N GLY A 58 -15.63 -11.96 32.16
CA GLY A 58 -14.25 -11.76 32.56
C GLY A 58 -13.25 -12.44 31.65
N GLU A 59 -11.98 -12.32 32.02
CA GLU A 59 -10.87 -13.02 31.43
C GLU A 59 -10.18 -13.88 32.49
N GLY A 60 -9.82 -15.10 32.10
CA GLY A 60 -9.17 -16.02 33.02
C GLY A 60 -8.14 -16.93 32.38
N ALA A 61 -7.09 -17.25 33.14
CA ALA A 61 -6.10 -18.25 32.77
C ALA A 61 -6.58 -19.64 33.19
N TYR A 62 -6.58 -20.60 32.26
CA TYR A 62 -6.94 -21.98 32.58
C TYR A 62 -5.72 -22.80 33.02
N ASN A 63 -5.82 -23.48 34.15
CA ASN A 63 -4.83 -24.45 34.62
C ASN A 63 -5.32 -25.87 34.35
N THR A 64 -4.71 -26.54 33.37
CA THR A 64 -5.08 -27.90 32.96
C THR A 64 -4.76 -28.97 34.01
N SER A 65 -3.80 -28.73 34.90
CA SER A 65 -3.42 -29.67 35.94
C SER A 65 -4.40 -29.68 37.11
N THR A 66 -5.07 -28.55 37.36
CA THR A 66 -6.05 -28.41 38.46
C THR A 66 -7.50 -28.30 37.97
N GLY A 67 -7.72 -28.13 36.66
CA GLY A 67 -9.04 -27.90 36.09
C GLY A 67 -9.65 -26.54 36.47
N VAL A 68 -8.83 -25.55 36.82
CA VAL A 68 -9.29 -24.25 37.33
C VAL A 68 -9.14 -23.17 36.27
N LEU A 69 -10.23 -22.44 35.99
CA LEU A 69 -10.19 -21.16 35.29
C LEU A 69 -10.09 -20.02 36.30
N ALA A 70 -8.90 -19.42 36.42
CA ALA A 70 -8.65 -18.32 37.34
C ALA A 70 -9.37 -17.05 36.88
N ARG A 71 -10.23 -16.45 37.70
CA ARG A 71 -10.92 -15.19 37.41
C ARG A 71 -9.95 -14.02 37.52
N THR A 72 -9.11 -13.86 36.50
CA THR A 72 -7.95 -12.96 36.53
C THR A 72 -8.39 -11.50 36.47
N THR A 73 -9.34 -11.21 35.58
CA THR A 73 -9.92 -9.88 35.40
C THR A 73 -11.43 -10.02 35.21
N VAL A 74 -12.22 -9.37 36.07
CA VAL A 74 -13.66 -9.23 35.84
C VAL A 74 -13.89 -7.92 35.08
N LEU A 75 -14.51 -8.02 33.91
CA LEU A 75 -14.77 -6.88 33.04
C LEU A 75 -16.09 -6.21 33.42
N PHE A 76 -17.15 -7.00 33.56
CA PHE A 76 -18.50 -6.54 33.87
C PHE A 76 -19.24 -7.62 34.66
N ASN A 77 -20.16 -7.21 35.54
CA ASN A 77 -21.04 -8.15 36.24
C ASN A 77 -22.41 -7.52 36.57
N SER A 78 -23.36 -8.36 36.97
CA SER A 78 -24.71 -7.96 37.34
C SER A 78 -24.81 -7.06 38.57
N SER A 79 -23.71 -6.89 39.33
CA SER A 79 -23.62 -5.96 40.46
C SER A 79 -23.05 -4.59 40.07
N GLY A 80 -22.74 -4.37 38.79
CA GLY A 80 -22.20 -3.09 38.30
C GLY A 80 -20.75 -2.80 38.73
N THR A 81 -19.98 -3.84 39.05
CA THR A 81 -18.58 -3.70 39.50
C THR A 81 -17.61 -4.49 38.61
N THR A 82 -16.32 -4.37 38.89
CA THR A 82 -15.23 -5.18 38.32
C THR A 82 -14.63 -6.16 39.34
N ALA A 83 -15.35 -6.41 40.44
CA ALA A 83 -14.96 -7.39 41.45
C ALA A 83 -15.59 -8.76 41.15
N LYS A 84 -14.99 -9.82 41.69
CA LYS A 84 -15.59 -11.16 41.67
C LYS A 84 -16.90 -11.15 42.45
N ILE A 85 -18.02 -11.50 41.82
CA ILE A 85 -19.30 -11.69 42.53
C ILE A 85 -19.47 -13.12 43.04
N SER A 86 -20.27 -13.27 44.09
CA SER A 86 -20.77 -14.56 44.57
C SER A 86 -22.16 -14.82 43.98
N PHE A 87 -22.31 -15.96 43.33
CA PHE A 87 -23.57 -16.49 42.84
C PHE A 87 -24.31 -17.22 43.96
N SER A 88 -25.62 -17.03 44.03
CA SER A 88 -26.52 -17.66 45.01
C SER A 88 -26.66 -19.16 44.80
N ALA A 89 -26.51 -19.62 43.55
CA ALA A 89 -26.40 -21.00 43.15
C ALA A 89 -25.20 -21.16 42.20
N THR A 90 -24.68 -22.38 42.06
CA THR A 90 -23.58 -22.66 41.14
C THR A 90 -23.95 -22.25 39.70
N PRO A 91 -23.19 -21.33 39.06
CA PRO A 91 -23.50 -20.84 37.72
C PRO A 91 -23.09 -21.83 36.64
N GLN A 92 -23.40 -21.53 35.38
CA GLN A 92 -22.72 -22.12 34.23
C GLN A 92 -21.67 -21.14 33.72
N VAL A 93 -20.50 -21.64 33.31
CA VAL A 93 -19.39 -20.86 32.78
C VAL A 93 -19.14 -21.29 31.33
N ALA A 94 -19.30 -20.37 30.40
CA ALA A 94 -18.97 -20.56 28.99
C ALA A 94 -17.71 -19.77 28.62
N VAL A 95 -16.88 -20.33 27.75
CA VAL A 95 -15.87 -19.54 27.02
C VAL A 95 -16.58 -18.86 25.85
N VAL A 96 -16.41 -17.55 25.72
CA VAL A 96 -17.12 -16.72 24.74
C VAL A 96 -16.15 -15.80 24.02
N ALA A 97 -16.55 -15.30 22.84
CA ALA A 97 -15.87 -14.17 22.19
C ALA A 97 -16.55 -12.86 22.59
N LEU A 98 -15.77 -11.81 22.84
CA LEU A 98 -16.26 -10.45 23.03
C LEU A 98 -16.09 -9.63 21.74
N LYS A 99 -16.73 -8.46 21.69
CA LYS A 99 -16.64 -7.54 20.53
C LYS A 99 -15.19 -7.25 20.16
N GLU A 100 -14.38 -6.96 21.17
CA GLU A 100 -12.96 -6.63 21.06
C GLU A 100 -12.08 -7.80 20.59
N ASP A 101 -12.60 -9.02 20.63
CA ASP A 101 -11.90 -10.21 20.14
C ASP A 101 -12.16 -10.46 18.64
N LEU A 102 -13.15 -9.79 18.05
CA LEU A 102 -13.54 -9.93 16.64
C LEU A 102 -12.89 -8.84 15.79
N ILE A 103 -12.46 -9.21 14.58
CA ILE A 103 -12.02 -8.24 13.58
C ILE A 103 -13.26 -7.53 13.02
N SER A 104 -13.36 -6.22 13.25
CA SER A 104 -14.35 -5.37 12.57
C SER A 104 -13.75 -4.74 11.32
N VAL A 105 -14.53 -4.67 10.23
CA VAL A 105 -14.18 -3.90 9.03
C VAL A 105 -14.67 -2.46 9.11
N GLU A 106 -15.69 -2.18 9.93
CA GLU A 106 -16.35 -0.87 10.02
C GLU A 106 -15.83 0.00 11.17
N GLU A 107 -15.01 -0.56 12.05
CA GLU A 107 -14.43 0.14 13.19
C GLU A 107 -12.92 -0.10 13.27
N SER A 108 -12.19 0.89 13.80
CA SER A 108 -10.75 0.76 14.00
C SER A 108 -10.46 -0.29 15.07
N ASN A 109 -9.68 -1.33 14.71
CA ASN A 109 -9.21 -2.32 15.68
C ASN A 109 -7.96 -1.81 16.39
N SER A 110 -7.87 -2.02 17.71
CA SER A 110 -6.71 -1.63 18.53
C SER A 110 -5.54 -2.63 18.45
N PHE A 111 -5.25 -3.16 17.25
CA PHE A 111 -4.16 -4.12 17.06
C PHE A 111 -2.79 -3.44 17.12
N THR A 112 -1.85 -4.09 17.80
CA THR A 112 -0.44 -3.73 17.73
C THR A 112 0.12 -3.91 16.32
N THR A 113 1.22 -3.23 16.00
CA THR A 113 1.90 -3.35 14.69
C THR A 113 2.24 -4.80 14.33
N THR A 114 2.70 -5.60 15.30
CA THR A 114 2.98 -7.04 15.13
C THR A 114 1.72 -7.83 14.79
N GLN A 115 0.61 -7.57 15.47
CA GLN A 115 -0.67 -8.25 15.19
C GLN A 115 -1.21 -7.87 13.81
N GLN A 116 -1.09 -6.59 13.42
CA GLN A 116 -1.48 -6.15 12.08
C GLN A 116 -0.64 -6.85 11.01
N ALA A 117 0.67 -7.00 11.22
CA ALA A 117 1.54 -7.72 10.30
C ALA A 117 1.16 -9.20 10.17
N GLN A 118 0.90 -9.88 11.30
CA GLN A 118 0.45 -11.27 11.29
C GLN A 118 -0.92 -11.42 10.61
N ALA A 119 -1.87 -10.52 10.87
CA ALA A 119 -3.18 -10.53 10.25
C ALA A 119 -3.07 -10.40 8.74
N ARG A 120 -2.25 -9.46 8.24
CA ARG A 120 -1.93 -9.32 6.82
C ARG A 120 -1.31 -10.59 6.23
N ASN A 121 -0.38 -11.22 6.94
CA ASN A 121 0.22 -12.47 6.50
C ASN A 121 -0.83 -13.60 6.38
N ASN A 122 -1.73 -13.72 7.36
CA ASN A 122 -2.78 -14.75 7.35
C ASN A 122 -3.75 -14.61 6.15
N ILE A 123 -3.99 -13.39 5.67
CA ILE A 123 -4.82 -13.13 4.48
C ILE A 123 -4.02 -13.07 3.17
N GLY A 124 -2.73 -13.40 3.19
CA GLY A 124 -1.87 -13.36 2.00
C GLY A 124 -1.54 -11.94 1.50
N VAL A 125 -1.80 -10.91 2.31
CA VAL A 125 -1.50 -9.49 2.00
C VAL A 125 -0.11 -9.15 2.51
N THR A 126 0.88 -9.97 2.14
CA THR A 126 2.27 -9.82 2.59
C THR A 126 2.98 -8.66 1.90
N ALA A 127 2.57 -8.34 0.66
CA ALA A 127 3.22 -7.32 -0.16
C ALA A 127 2.60 -5.91 0.03
N ILE A 128 1.26 -5.79 0.04
CA ILE A 128 0.58 -4.48 0.08
C ILE A 128 0.83 -3.73 1.39
N GLY A 129 1.07 -4.45 2.50
CA GLY A 129 1.33 -3.84 3.80
C GLY A 129 2.66 -3.12 3.96
N ALA A 130 3.59 -3.27 3.00
CA ALA A 130 4.89 -2.59 2.99
C ALA A 130 4.98 -1.48 1.92
N ALA A 131 4.01 -1.41 0.99
CA ALA A 131 3.99 -0.38 -0.03
C ALA A 131 3.42 0.92 0.55
N ASN A 132 3.92 2.07 0.06
CA ASN A 132 3.29 3.35 0.38
C ASN A 132 1.87 3.36 -0.19
N VAL A 133 0.97 4.13 0.44
CA VAL A 133 -0.41 4.33 -0.05
C VAL A 133 -0.36 4.74 -1.52
N GLY A 134 -1.04 3.97 -2.38
CA GLY A 134 -1.11 4.21 -3.83
C GLY A 134 -0.14 3.37 -4.68
N GLN A 135 0.63 2.46 -4.10
CA GLN A 135 1.55 1.59 -4.84
C GLN A 135 1.10 0.12 -4.81
N ILE A 136 1.15 -0.56 -5.96
CA ILE A 136 1.03 -2.02 -6.04
C ILE A 136 2.45 -2.61 -6.02
N PRO A 137 2.81 -3.38 -4.99
CA PRO A 137 4.11 -4.02 -4.94
C PRO A 137 4.19 -5.12 -5.99
N GLY A 138 4.97 -4.88 -7.05
CA GLY A 138 5.32 -5.90 -8.05
C GLY A 138 6.26 -6.97 -7.48
N THR A 139 6.19 -8.18 -8.04
CA THR A 139 7.19 -9.22 -7.80
C THR A 139 8.44 -8.95 -8.65
N THR A 140 9.60 -8.92 -8.03
CA THR A 140 10.89 -8.74 -8.72
C THR A 140 11.20 -9.96 -9.60
N GLY A 141 10.96 -9.83 -10.90
CA GLY A 141 11.62 -10.64 -11.94
C GLY A 141 12.86 -9.91 -12.49
N THR A 142 13.72 -10.61 -13.22
CA THR A 142 14.97 -10.06 -13.80
C THR A 142 14.75 -8.94 -14.83
N THR A 143 13.50 -8.73 -15.25
CA THR A 143 13.06 -7.65 -16.15
C THR A 143 11.95 -6.80 -15.55
N GLN A 144 11.59 -7.01 -14.28
CA GLN A 144 10.47 -6.32 -13.64
C GLN A 144 10.97 -5.28 -12.63
N PRO A 145 10.22 -4.20 -12.40
CA PRO A 145 10.61 -3.15 -11.48
C PRO A 145 10.82 -3.70 -10.07
N SER A 146 11.72 -3.07 -9.31
CA SER A 146 11.82 -3.29 -7.87
C SER A 146 10.44 -3.21 -7.22
N ALA A 147 10.20 -4.09 -6.23
CA ALA A 147 8.94 -4.15 -5.51
C ALA A 147 8.54 -2.75 -4.98
N GLY A 148 7.29 -2.35 -5.26
CA GLY A 148 6.72 -1.07 -4.83
C GLY A 148 6.58 -0.01 -5.93
N ASN A 149 7.13 -0.20 -7.13
CA ASN A 149 7.19 0.88 -8.12
C ASN A 149 6.28 0.72 -9.35
N VAL A 150 5.45 -0.33 -9.45
CA VAL A 150 4.54 -0.48 -10.61
C VAL A 150 3.56 0.70 -10.66
N GLY A 151 3.49 1.39 -11.82
CA GLY A 151 2.63 2.57 -12.01
C GLY A 151 3.24 3.89 -11.55
N GLU A 152 4.48 3.90 -11.04
CA GLU A 152 5.25 5.13 -10.82
C GLU A 152 5.26 5.96 -12.11
N THR A 153 4.86 7.23 -12.00
CA THR A 153 4.86 8.17 -13.12
C THR A 153 5.81 9.32 -12.81
N ILE A 154 6.77 9.54 -13.70
CA ILE A 154 7.72 10.63 -13.65
C ILE A 154 7.43 11.53 -14.86
N THR A 155 7.33 12.84 -14.63
CA THR A 155 7.02 13.81 -15.67
C THR A 155 8.12 14.85 -15.78
N ILE A 156 8.63 15.05 -17.00
CA ILE A 156 9.37 16.26 -17.36
C ILE A 156 8.34 17.21 -17.98
N ASN A 157 8.25 18.45 -17.51
CA ASN A 157 7.41 19.50 -18.11
C ASN A 157 8.13 20.84 -17.92
N SER A 158 8.75 21.33 -19.00
CA SER A 158 9.65 22.48 -18.94
C SER A 158 9.66 23.20 -20.29
N THR A 159 10.22 24.41 -20.30
CA THR A 159 10.36 25.24 -21.49
C THR A 159 11.83 25.54 -21.72
N LEU A 160 12.25 25.52 -22.99
CA LEU A 160 13.58 25.89 -23.43
C LEU A 160 13.48 27.02 -24.45
N SER A 161 14.22 28.11 -24.24
CA SER A 161 14.52 29.08 -25.28
C SER A 161 15.88 28.74 -25.90
N PHE A 162 15.95 28.62 -27.23
CA PHE A 162 17.18 28.26 -27.90
C PHE A 162 18.19 29.42 -27.88
N GLY A 163 19.46 29.09 -27.65
CA GLY A 163 20.57 30.06 -27.68
C GLY A 163 20.98 30.47 -29.10
N GLY A 164 20.44 29.84 -30.13
CA GLY A 164 20.73 30.10 -31.53
C GLY A 164 20.11 29.06 -32.45
N SER A 165 20.05 29.37 -33.74
CA SER A 165 19.59 28.44 -34.78
C SER A 165 20.51 27.22 -34.85
N GLY A 166 19.92 26.03 -34.85
CA GLY A 166 20.67 24.77 -34.83
C GLY A 166 21.41 24.51 -33.51
N VAL A 167 21.15 25.28 -32.44
CA VAL A 167 21.72 24.97 -31.12
C VAL A 167 20.79 23.98 -30.41
N THR A 168 21.36 22.85 -29.98
CA THR A 168 20.62 21.88 -29.15
C THR A 168 20.63 22.33 -27.70
N GLY A 169 19.52 22.17 -26.99
CA GLY A 169 19.43 22.43 -25.56
C GLY A 169 18.71 21.32 -24.81
N ASN A 170 18.95 21.30 -23.49
CA ASN A 170 18.24 20.42 -22.55
C ASN A 170 16.94 21.12 -22.10
N VAL A 171 15.79 20.52 -22.40
CA VAL A 171 14.49 21.01 -21.94
C VAL A 171 14.27 20.64 -20.47
N GLY A 172 14.67 19.43 -20.07
CA GLY A 172 14.61 18.95 -18.70
C GLY A 172 15.11 17.51 -18.58
N SER A 173 15.25 17.03 -17.34
CA SER A 173 15.80 15.70 -17.08
C SER A 173 15.11 14.99 -15.92
N ALA A 174 15.17 13.66 -15.92
CA ALA A 174 14.69 12.82 -14.84
C ALA A 174 15.69 11.67 -14.57
N SER A 175 15.90 11.35 -13.29
CA SER A 175 16.69 10.19 -12.89
C SER A 175 15.78 8.97 -12.77
N LEU A 176 16.03 7.96 -13.58
CA LEU A 176 15.25 6.72 -13.60
C LEU A 176 16.04 5.63 -12.89
N ALA A 177 15.47 5.06 -11.82
CA ALA A 177 16.03 3.88 -11.16
C ALA A 177 15.91 2.64 -12.06
N PRO A 178 16.61 1.53 -11.75
CA PRO A 178 16.51 0.31 -12.55
C PRO A 178 15.07 -0.17 -12.75
N GLY A 179 14.73 -0.57 -13.98
CA GLY A 179 13.39 -1.03 -14.33
C GLY A 179 13.06 -0.86 -15.81
N VAL A 180 11.84 -1.25 -16.17
CA VAL A 180 11.27 -1.08 -17.51
C VAL A 180 10.27 0.07 -17.46
N TYR A 181 10.34 0.97 -18.43
CA TYR A 181 9.50 2.16 -18.49
C TYR A 181 8.87 2.30 -19.88
N ASP A 182 7.62 2.72 -19.91
CA ASP A 182 6.92 3.16 -21.09
C ASP A 182 7.00 4.70 -21.13
N VAL A 183 7.58 5.25 -22.21
CA VAL A 183 7.91 6.67 -22.33
C VAL A 183 7.19 7.28 -23.52
N THR A 184 6.54 8.42 -23.30
CA THR A 184 5.97 9.26 -24.35
C THR A 184 6.52 10.68 -24.22
N ILE A 185 7.14 11.18 -25.27
CA ILE A 185 7.58 12.57 -25.36
C ILE A 185 6.71 13.40 -26.29
N MET A 186 6.59 14.68 -25.94
CA MET A 186 5.91 15.71 -26.71
C MET A 186 6.70 17.01 -26.67
N GLY A 187 6.70 17.78 -27.76
CA GLY A 187 7.32 19.09 -27.83
C GLY A 187 6.49 20.05 -28.69
N THR A 188 6.14 21.19 -28.13
CA THR A 188 5.48 22.29 -28.85
C THR A 188 6.50 23.37 -29.13
N PHE A 189 6.94 23.46 -30.38
CA PHE A 189 7.93 24.43 -30.85
C PHE A 189 7.22 25.69 -31.35
N GLY A 190 7.82 26.85 -31.08
CA GLY A 190 7.29 28.11 -31.58
C GLY A 190 8.23 29.29 -31.35
N GLY A 191 7.95 30.39 -32.05
CA GLY A 191 8.64 31.66 -31.91
C GLY A 191 7.68 32.82 -32.07
N PRO A 192 8.12 34.06 -31.79
CA PRO A 192 7.32 35.24 -32.02
C PRO A 192 7.18 35.54 -33.53
N GLY A 193 6.25 36.45 -33.84
CA GLY A 193 5.98 36.90 -35.21
C GLY A 193 7.23 37.35 -35.99
N GLY A 194 7.25 37.05 -37.29
CA GLY A 194 8.38 37.26 -38.19
C GLY A 194 9.48 36.19 -38.11
N THR A 195 9.31 35.12 -37.34
CA THR A 195 10.30 34.04 -37.25
C THR A 195 9.99 32.94 -38.25
N THR A 196 10.99 32.58 -39.06
CA THR A 196 10.90 31.45 -40.00
C THR A 196 11.60 30.24 -39.43
N SER A 197 11.09 29.03 -39.68
CA SER A 197 11.70 27.79 -39.19
C SER A 197 11.53 26.64 -40.20
N SER A 198 12.44 25.67 -40.16
CA SER A 198 12.53 24.64 -41.21
C SER A 198 12.88 23.23 -40.72
N ASP A 199 13.38 23.10 -39.50
CA ASP A 199 13.84 21.82 -38.96
C ASP A 199 13.61 21.82 -37.45
N TRP A 200 12.98 20.76 -36.92
CA TRP A 200 12.69 20.58 -35.50
C TRP A 200 13.03 19.15 -35.10
N LEU A 201 13.83 19.04 -34.03
CA LEU A 201 14.21 17.77 -33.46
C LEU A 201 13.84 17.73 -31.99
N LEU A 202 13.21 16.64 -31.58
CA LEU A 202 12.91 16.33 -30.19
C LEU A 202 13.48 14.94 -29.88
N ALA A 203 14.27 14.81 -28.83
CA ALA A 203 14.87 13.54 -28.48
C ALA A 203 14.86 13.27 -26.97
N PHE A 204 14.85 11.99 -26.63
CA PHE A 204 14.93 11.51 -25.26
C PHE A 204 15.98 10.42 -25.12
N GLY A 205 16.94 10.61 -24.22
CA GLY A 205 18.01 9.65 -23.99
C GLY A 205 18.98 10.13 -22.93
N THR A 206 20.18 9.56 -22.87
CA THR A 206 21.08 9.68 -21.72
C THR A 206 22.13 10.80 -21.86
N THR A 207 22.12 11.53 -22.97
CA THR A 207 23.11 12.58 -23.26
C THR A 207 22.44 13.94 -23.24
N SER A 208 22.87 14.82 -22.34
CA SER A 208 22.35 16.19 -22.26
C SER A 208 22.69 17.01 -23.52
N ALA A 209 21.74 17.83 -23.96
CA ALA A 209 21.86 18.73 -25.10
C ALA A 209 22.32 18.02 -26.40
N SER A 210 21.76 16.83 -26.68
CA SER A 210 22.02 16.07 -27.90
C SER A 210 20.72 15.54 -28.51
N VAL A 211 20.59 15.64 -29.83
CA VAL A 211 19.50 15.06 -30.65
C VAL A 211 20.05 14.06 -31.68
N SER A 212 21.17 13.39 -31.36
CA SER A 212 21.79 12.40 -32.25
C SER A 212 20.95 11.10 -32.38
N SER A 213 21.35 10.21 -33.29
CA SER A 213 20.67 8.92 -33.51
C SER A 213 20.82 7.89 -32.38
N SER A 214 21.61 8.19 -31.34
CA SER A 214 21.80 7.29 -30.19
C SER A 214 20.77 7.49 -29.07
N GLN A 215 19.72 8.27 -29.33
CA GLN A 215 18.67 8.58 -28.36
C GLN A 215 17.63 7.45 -28.34
N ALA A 216 16.99 7.22 -27.19
CA ALA A 216 15.99 6.17 -27.04
C ALA A 216 14.72 6.48 -27.84
N ILE A 217 14.36 7.76 -27.95
CA ILE A 217 13.31 8.26 -28.83
C ILE A 217 13.87 9.48 -29.56
N GLN A 218 13.64 9.55 -30.87
CA GLN A 218 13.96 10.72 -31.68
C GLN A 218 12.81 10.99 -32.65
N LEU A 219 12.34 12.23 -32.65
CA LEU A 219 11.39 12.76 -33.61
C LEU A 219 12.08 13.88 -34.39
N HIS A 220 11.85 13.92 -35.69
CA HIS A 220 12.44 14.90 -36.59
C HIS A 220 11.38 15.27 -37.63
N GLU A 221 11.03 16.54 -37.69
CA GLU A 221 10.21 17.09 -38.76
C GLU A 221 11.04 18.10 -39.54
N ARG A 222 10.92 18.06 -40.86
CA ARG A 222 11.61 18.99 -41.74
C ARG A 222 10.69 19.53 -42.82
N ILE A 223 10.74 20.84 -43.00
CA ILE A 223 10.14 21.55 -44.13
C ILE A 223 11.26 22.05 -45.03
N SER A 224 11.02 22.10 -46.34
CA SER A 224 12.03 22.56 -47.30
C SER A 224 12.57 23.94 -46.92
N ASN A 225 13.88 24.06 -46.83
CA ASN A 225 14.58 25.31 -46.58
C ASN A 225 14.35 26.37 -47.68
N SER A 226 13.86 25.96 -48.86
CA SER A 226 13.53 26.87 -49.96
C SER A 226 12.22 27.66 -49.74
N SER A 227 11.42 27.29 -48.73
CA SER A 227 10.18 28.00 -48.37
C SER A 227 9.91 27.81 -46.87
N PRO A 228 10.73 28.44 -46.00
CA PRO A 228 10.52 28.31 -44.57
C PRO A 228 9.23 29.06 -44.21
N LEU A 229 8.37 28.43 -43.42
CA LEU A 229 7.10 29.01 -43.04
C LEU A 229 7.36 30.08 -41.97
N ALA A 230 6.86 31.29 -42.22
CA ALA A 230 6.82 32.34 -41.22
C ALA A 230 5.72 32.04 -40.20
N ASP A 231 5.99 32.33 -38.93
CA ASP A 231 5.01 32.29 -37.84
C ASP A 231 4.39 30.91 -37.60
N MET A 232 5.21 29.86 -37.76
CA MET A 232 4.78 28.50 -37.52
C MET A 232 5.08 28.00 -36.10
N SER A 233 4.09 27.31 -35.55
CA SER A 233 4.22 26.43 -34.39
C SER A 233 4.02 24.99 -34.83
N ILE A 234 4.77 24.06 -34.23
CA ILE A 234 4.63 22.63 -34.50
C ILE A 234 4.59 21.84 -33.20
N VAL A 235 3.72 20.83 -33.15
CA VAL A 235 3.66 19.87 -32.05
C VAL A 235 4.16 18.53 -32.55
N MET A 236 5.17 17.98 -31.88
CA MET A 236 5.72 16.66 -32.15
C MET A 236 5.38 15.75 -30.98
N THR A 237 4.80 14.57 -31.26
CA THR A 237 4.45 13.58 -30.22
C THR A 237 4.89 12.19 -30.67
N SER A 238 5.47 11.43 -29.75
CA SER A 238 5.88 10.04 -30.00
C SER A 238 4.77 9.06 -29.61
N ALA A 239 4.79 7.86 -30.20
CA ALA A 239 4.13 6.72 -29.59
C ALA A 239 4.81 6.37 -28.25
N SER A 240 4.14 5.60 -27.40
CA SER A 240 4.80 5.10 -26.19
C SER A 240 5.88 4.09 -26.56
N VAL A 241 7.12 4.34 -26.13
CA VAL A 241 8.28 3.48 -26.39
C VAL A 241 8.74 2.89 -25.07
N ARG A 242 8.97 1.57 -25.08
CA ARG A 242 9.48 0.85 -23.92
C ARG A 242 11.00 0.93 -23.86
N ILE A 243 11.54 1.39 -22.73
CA ILE A 243 12.97 1.43 -22.44
C ILE A 243 13.29 0.57 -21.22
N THR A 244 14.49 -0.02 -21.21
CA THR A 244 15.01 -0.77 -20.06
C THR A 244 16.19 -0.01 -19.46
N VAL A 245 16.15 0.21 -18.15
CA VAL A 245 17.16 0.95 -17.39
C VAL A 245 17.86 -0.04 -16.45
N ALA A 246 19.14 -0.29 -16.69
CA ALA A 246 19.91 -1.30 -15.94
C ALA A 246 20.45 -0.79 -14.59
N SER A 247 20.78 0.50 -14.53
CA SER A 247 21.27 1.21 -13.34
C SER A 247 20.58 2.57 -13.25
N THR A 248 20.56 3.20 -12.08
CA THR A 248 20.01 4.56 -11.96
C THR A 248 20.67 5.48 -12.97
N THR A 249 19.90 6.00 -13.94
CA THR A 249 20.39 6.74 -15.10
C THR A 249 19.56 7.99 -15.30
N THR A 250 20.22 9.12 -15.54
CA THR A 250 19.54 10.37 -15.90
C THR A 250 19.22 10.38 -17.39
N TYR A 251 17.95 10.56 -17.71
CA TYR A 251 17.48 10.81 -19.07
C TYR A 251 17.14 12.29 -19.25
N TYR A 252 17.40 12.80 -20.45
CA TYR A 252 17.24 14.18 -20.84
C TYR A 252 16.24 14.26 -21.99
N LEU A 253 15.29 15.19 -21.89
CA LEU A 253 14.50 15.64 -23.03
C LEU A 253 15.27 16.78 -23.70
N CYS A 254 15.78 16.53 -24.89
CA CYS A 254 16.55 17.49 -25.66
C CYS A 254 15.78 17.97 -26.87
N ALA A 255 16.05 19.19 -27.30
CA ALA A 255 15.44 19.76 -28.49
C ALA A 255 16.41 20.63 -29.27
N GLN A 256 16.16 20.78 -30.57
CA GLN A 256 16.88 21.65 -31.49
C GLN A 256 15.88 22.20 -32.51
N ALA A 257 16.09 23.42 -32.98
CA ALA A 257 15.36 23.96 -34.12
C ALA A 257 16.27 24.79 -35.02
N ALA A 258 16.05 24.72 -36.35
CA ALA A 258 16.66 25.62 -37.32
C ALA A 258 15.65 26.75 -37.66
N TYR A 259 16.01 27.98 -37.32
CA TYR A 259 15.17 29.16 -37.47
C TYR A 259 15.96 30.41 -37.90
N ALA A 260 15.26 31.44 -38.37
CA ALA A 260 15.79 32.76 -38.67
C ALA A 260 14.78 33.86 -38.28
N GLY A 261 15.27 34.98 -37.73
CA GLY A 261 14.46 36.08 -37.21
C GLY A 261 15.01 36.63 -35.89
N ALA A 262 14.61 37.84 -35.50
CA ALA A 262 15.19 38.56 -34.36
C ALA A 262 14.60 38.15 -32.98
N GLY A 263 13.51 37.38 -32.94
CA GLY A 263 12.70 37.20 -31.74
C GLY A 263 13.00 35.95 -30.89
N GLY A 264 14.01 35.16 -31.24
CA GLY A 264 14.27 33.88 -30.57
C GLY A 264 13.25 32.80 -30.93
N TYR A 265 13.51 31.57 -30.51
CA TYR A 265 12.64 30.43 -30.76
C TYR A 265 12.75 29.49 -29.55
N GLY A 266 11.71 28.71 -29.27
CA GLY A 266 11.71 27.84 -28.11
C GLY A 266 10.81 26.63 -28.27
N VAL A 267 10.79 25.82 -27.22
CA VAL A 267 9.96 24.62 -27.10
C VAL A 267 9.42 24.48 -25.70
N GLN A 268 8.14 24.13 -25.58
CA GLN A 268 7.59 23.53 -24.36
C GLN A 268 7.66 22.02 -24.52
N GLY A 269 8.53 21.36 -23.75
CA GLY A 269 8.75 19.92 -23.83
C GLY A 269 8.16 19.17 -22.65
N GLN A 270 7.57 18.02 -22.95
CA GLN A 270 7.02 17.10 -21.96
C GLN A 270 7.53 15.69 -22.20
N ALA A 271 7.82 14.96 -21.12
CA ALA A 271 8.04 13.52 -21.16
C ALA A 271 7.22 12.86 -20.05
N TYR A 272 6.36 11.93 -20.43
CA TYR A 272 5.58 11.08 -19.54
C TYR A 272 6.28 9.72 -19.46
N ILE A 273 6.82 9.40 -18.29
CA ILE A 273 7.62 8.19 -18.06
C ILE A 273 6.88 7.36 -17.03
N ARG A 274 6.28 6.25 -17.45
CA ARG A 274 5.56 5.34 -16.56
C ARG A 274 6.35 4.06 -16.41
N ARG A 275 6.55 3.62 -15.18
CA ARG A 275 7.15 2.31 -14.92
C ARG A 275 6.18 1.20 -15.33
N ALA A 276 6.60 0.33 -16.25
CA ALA A 276 5.77 -0.74 -16.78
C ALA A 276 5.39 -1.74 -15.67
N SER A 277 4.20 -2.32 -15.80
CA SER A 277 3.69 -3.41 -14.94
C SER A 277 4.23 -4.77 -15.35
#